data_AF-A0A5E4NYN4-F1
#
_entry.id   AF-A0A5E4NYN4-F1
#
_cell.length_a   1.000
_cell.length_b   1.000
_cell.length_c   1.000
_cell.angle_alpha   90.00
_cell.angle_beta   90.00
_cell.angle_gamma   90.00
#
_symmetry.space_group_name_H-M   'P 1'
#
loop_
_entity.id
_entity.type
_entity.pdbx_description
1 polymer ?
#
loop_
_entity_poly.entity_id
_entity_poly.type
_entity_poly.pdbx_seq_one_letter_code
_entity_poly.pdbx_strand_id
1 'polypeptide(L)'
;MLIDEIIRSCRSEIVAEAAVASIGPAFAHDVAAAAEARGLGVGEFTARSVQRFARRGGEGDMRSVIAVMDTSQEPILAGLHRIMSIMIGAGDSEEITYVRRGWVPPEAYRGSELRRERLA
;
A
#
# COMPACT_ATOMS: atom_id res chain seq x y z
N MET A 1 -3.30 -8.17 19.26
CA MET A 1 -3.27 -6.74 18.88
C MET A 1 -4.39 -6.47 17.88
N LEU A 2 -4.83 -5.22 17.71
CA LEU A 2 -5.89 -4.88 16.73
C LEU A 2 -5.49 -5.24 15.28
N ILE A 3 -4.20 -5.31 14.98
CA ILE A 3 -3.74 -5.74 13.66
C ILE A 3 -4.02 -7.24 13.39
N ASP A 4 -3.99 -8.09 14.42
CA ASP A 4 -4.35 -9.51 14.30
C ASP A 4 -5.83 -9.66 13.96
N GLU A 5 -6.65 -8.70 14.39
CA GLU A 5 -8.08 -8.65 14.07
C GLU A 5 -8.30 -8.32 12.58
N ILE A 6 -7.56 -7.35 12.02
CA ILE A 6 -7.56 -7.06 10.58
C ILE A 6 -7.15 -8.30 9.79
N ILE A 7 -6.06 -8.94 10.20
CA ILE A 7 -5.54 -10.15 9.54
C ILE A 7 -6.57 -11.28 9.58
N ARG A 8 -7.26 -11.46 10.70
CA ARG A 8 -8.27 -12.51 10.86
C ARG A 8 -9.54 -12.23 10.06
N SER A 9 -10.06 -11.00 10.09
CA SER A 9 -11.31 -10.61 9.42
C SER A 9 -11.17 -10.61 7.90
N CYS A 10 -10.08 -10.07 7.38
CA CYS A 10 -9.81 -9.97 5.94
C CYS A 10 -9.41 -11.30 5.29
N ARG A 11 -9.48 -12.44 5.99
CA ARG A 11 -9.37 -13.77 5.36
C ARG A 11 -10.58 -14.12 4.50
N SER A 12 -11.73 -13.52 4.78
CA SER A 12 -12.92 -13.63 3.96
C SER A 12 -12.92 -12.54 2.91
N GLU A 13 -12.99 -12.91 1.63
CA GLU A 13 -13.01 -11.96 0.51
C GLU A 13 -14.19 -11.00 0.61
N ILE A 14 -15.36 -11.48 1.03
CA ILE A 14 -16.57 -10.67 1.23
C ILE A 14 -16.32 -9.59 2.31
N VAL A 15 -15.68 -9.98 3.41
CA VAL A 15 -15.36 -9.03 4.50
C VAL A 15 -14.29 -8.05 4.04
N ALA A 16 -13.28 -8.53 3.31
CA ALA A 16 -12.20 -7.70 2.78
C ALA A 16 -12.74 -6.64 1.80
N GLU A 17 -13.64 -7.03 0.90
CA GLU A 17 -14.31 -6.12 -0.03
C GLU A 17 -15.19 -5.10 0.69
N ALA A 18 -16.01 -5.55 1.64
CA ALA A 18 -16.87 -4.66 2.43
C ALA A 18 -16.05 -3.65 3.25
N ALA A 19 -14.90 -4.06 3.78
CA ALA A 19 -14.01 -3.19 4.53
C ALA A 19 -13.36 -2.13 3.62
N VAL A 20 -12.96 -2.49 2.40
CA VAL A 20 -12.48 -1.53 1.39
C VAL A 20 -13.57 -0.53 1.00
N ALA A 21 -14.80 -1.00 0.77
CA ALA A 21 -15.92 -0.12 0.47
C ALA A 21 -16.24 0.85 1.62
N SER A 22 -16.04 0.41 2.87
CA SER A 22 -16.29 1.22 4.08
C SER A 22 -15.24 2.31 4.30
N ILE A 23 -14.02 2.15 3.78
CA ILE A 23 -12.99 3.21 3.82
C ILE A 23 -13.40 4.40 2.93
N GLY A 24 -14.03 4.12 1.78
CA GLY A 24 -14.61 5.15 0.91
C GLY A 24 -14.43 4.88 -0.58
N PRO A 25 -15.19 5.59 -1.43
CA PRO A 25 -15.31 5.27 -2.86
C PRO A 25 -14.03 5.54 -3.65
N ALA A 26 -13.27 6.59 -3.32
CA ALA A 26 -12.00 6.89 -3.98
C ALA A 26 -10.97 5.78 -3.74
N PHE A 27 -10.85 5.34 -2.48
CA PHE A 27 -9.94 4.27 -2.12
C PHE A 27 -10.36 2.93 -2.73
N ALA A 28 -11.66 2.63 -2.73
CA ALA A 28 -12.19 1.43 -3.37
C ALA A 28 -11.88 1.39 -4.87
N HIS A 29 -11.91 2.54 -5.55
CA HIS A 29 -11.51 2.66 -6.95
C HIS A 29 -10.03 2.33 -7.16
N ASP A 30 -9.13 2.87 -6.34
CA ASP A 30 -7.69 2.59 -6.43
C ASP A 30 -7.38 1.10 -6.19
N VAL A 31 -8.03 0.50 -5.20
CA VAL A 31 -7.91 -0.94 -4.91
C VAL A 31 -8.44 -1.77 -6.09
N ALA A 32 -9.56 -1.37 -6.69
CA ALA A 32 -10.13 -2.06 -7.85
C ALA A 32 -9.19 -2.00 -9.07
N ALA A 33 -8.61 -0.84 -9.37
CA ALA A 33 -7.62 -0.70 -10.43
C ALA A 33 -6.38 -1.59 -10.19
N ALA A 34 -5.90 -1.62 -8.94
CA ALA A 34 -4.77 -2.48 -8.57
C ALA A 34 -5.11 -3.99 -8.64
N ALA A 35 -6.34 -4.37 -8.29
CA ALA A 35 -6.83 -5.74 -8.38
C ALA A 35 -6.99 -6.18 -9.85
N GLU A 36 -7.59 -5.33 -10.68
CA GLU A 36 -7.78 -5.55 -12.12
C GLU A 36 -6.45 -5.73 -12.85
N ALA A 37 -5.46 -4.89 -12.56
CA ALA A 37 -4.11 -5.02 -13.11
C ALA A 37 -3.43 -6.37 -12.79
N ARG A 38 -3.96 -7.10 -11.80
CA ARG A 38 -3.47 -8.43 -11.36
C ARG A 38 -4.44 -9.56 -11.72
N GLY A 39 -5.54 -9.26 -12.42
CA GLY A 39 -6.58 -10.22 -12.80
C GLY A 39 -7.37 -10.77 -11.61
N LEU A 40 -7.51 -9.99 -10.52
CA LEU A 40 -8.16 -10.40 -9.29
C LEU A 40 -9.40 -9.55 -8.99
N GLY A 41 -10.33 -10.11 -8.22
CA GLY A 41 -11.41 -9.33 -7.60
C GLY A 41 -10.92 -8.50 -6.41
N VAL A 42 -11.65 -7.44 -6.05
CA VAL A 42 -11.30 -6.53 -4.93
C VAL A 42 -11.15 -7.30 -3.61
N GLY A 43 -12.12 -8.17 -3.29
CA GLY A 43 -12.08 -9.00 -2.09
C GLY A 43 -10.87 -9.94 -2.05
N GLU A 44 -10.63 -10.67 -3.13
CA GLU A 44 -9.49 -11.58 -3.24
C GLU A 44 -8.14 -10.82 -3.14
N PHE A 45 -7.99 -9.74 -3.90
CA PHE A 45 -6.77 -8.93 -3.88
C PHE A 45 -6.48 -8.37 -2.48
N THR A 46 -7.50 -7.88 -1.79
CA THR A 46 -7.38 -7.33 -0.44
C THR A 46 -7.01 -8.43 0.55
N ALA A 47 -7.69 -9.57 0.52
CA ALA A 47 -7.41 -10.71 1.40
C ALA A 47 -5.97 -11.21 1.23
N ARG A 48 -5.51 -11.35 -0.02
CA ARG A 48 -4.14 -11.76 -0.33
C ARG A 48 -3.10 -10.72 0.09
N SER A 49 -3.41 -9.45 -0.07
CA SER A 49 -2.54 -8.33 0.33
C SER A 49 -2.35 -8.26 1.85
N VAL A 50 -3.42 -8.41 2.62
CA VAL A 50 -3.35 -8.46 4.09
C VAL A 50 -2.56 -9.68 4.56
N GLN A 51 -2.77 -10.85 3.96
CA GLN A 51 -2.00 -12.06 4.28
C GLN A 51 -0.52 -11.90 3.91
N ARG A 52 -0.21 -11.26 2.77
CA ARG A 52 1.15 -10.97 2.35
C ARG A 52 1.84 -10.02 3.33
N PHE A 53 1.15 -8.97 3.77
CA PHE A 53 1.62 -8.07 4.80
C PHE A 53 1.90 -8.83 6.11
N ALA A 54 0.99 -9.70 6.56
CA ALA A 54 1.19 -10.48 7.78
C ALA A 54 2.44 -11.39 7.73
N ARG A 55 2.76 -11.93 6.55
CA ARG A 55 3.90 -12.86 6.36
C ARG A 55 5.22 -12.17 6.05
N ARG A 56 5.19 -11.02 5.37
CA ARG A 56 6.38 -10.37 4.79
C ARG A 56 6.58 -8.92 5.22
N GLY A 57 5.62 -8.33 5.94
CA GLY A 57 5.72 -6.96 6.42
C GLY A 57 6.90 -6.80 7.35
N GLY A 58 7.75 -5.82 7.07
CA GLY A 58 8.88 -5.52 7.94
C GLY A 58 8.43 -4.83 9.22
N GLU A 59 9.31 -4.78 10.23
CA GLU A 59 9.04 -4.04 11.48
C GLU A 59 8.72 -2.55 11.25
N GLY A 60 9.26 -1.95 10.18
CA GLY A 60 8.95 -0.58 9.77
C GLY A 60 7.49 -0.43 9.32
N ASP A 61 7.02 -1.35 8.49
CA ASP A 61 5.65 -1.33 7.97
C ASP A 61 4.65 -1.58 9.10
N MET A 62 4.94 -2.57 9.96
CA MET A 62 4.18 -2.89 11.17
C MET A 62 4.03 -1.68 12.08
N ARG A 63 5.14 -0.98 12.39
CA ARG A 63 5.10 0.25 13.20
C ARG A 63 4.29 1.35 12.54
N SER A 64 4.38 1.49 11.22
CA SER A 64 3.60 2.50 10.50
C SER A 64 2.09 2.23 10.56
N VAL A 65 1.68 0.96 10.54
CA VAL A 65 0.29 0.56 10.72
C VAL A 65 -0.17 0.85 12.16
N ILE A 66 0.60 0.43 13.17
CA ILE A 66 0.27 0.70 14.57
C ILE A 66 0.13 2.20 14.83
N ALA A 67 1.05 3.01 14.31
CA ALA A 67 1.04 4.46 14.50
C ALA A 67 -0.25 5.12 13.97
N VAL A 68 -0.76 4.71 12.79
CA VAL A 68 -2.02 5.28 12.27
C VAL A 68 -3.23 4.77 13.05
N MET A 69 -3.18 3.52 13.51
CA MET A 69 -4.25 2.92 14.33
C MET A 69 -4.41 3.65 15.66
N ASP A 70 -3.30 4.00 16.32
CA ASP A 70 -3.30 4.67 17.62
C ASP A 70 -3.88 6.10 17.56
N THR A 71 -3.83 6.75 16.39
CA THR A 71 -4.33 8.12 16.20
C THR A 71 -5.73 8.21 15.60
N SER A 72 -6.33 7.09 15.21
CA SER A 72 -7.60 7.05 14.49
C SER A 72 -8.79 6.76 15.40
N GLN A 73 -9.94 7.38 15.10
CA GLN A 73 -11.22 7.01 15.72
C GLN A 73 -11.76 5.68 15.18
N GLU A 74 -11.27 5.23 14.03
CA GLU A 74 -11.58 3.95 13.41
C GLU A 74 -10.27 3.16 13.15
N PRO A 75 -9.65 2.58 14.20
CA PRO A 75 -8.34 1.96 14.09
C PRO A 75 -8.28 0.82 13.07
N ILE A 76 -9.32 -0.01 13.00
CA ILE A 76 -9.37 -1.16 12.09
C ILE A 76 -9.36 -0.71 10.62
N LEU A 77 -10.18 0.28 10.25
CA LEU A 77 -10.20 0.79 8.88
C LEU A 77 -8.94 1.59 8.54
N ALA A 78 -8.41 2.40 9.47
CA ALA A 78 -7.16 3.12 9.28
C ALA A 78 -5.97 2.18 9.07
N GLY A 79 -5.91 1.09 9.86
CA GLY A 79 -4.91 0.05 9.71
C GLY A 79 -5.02 -0.67 8.36
N LEU A 80 -6.23 -1.06 7.96
CA LEU A 80 -6.48 -1.70 6.67
C LEU A 80 -6.10 -0.77 5.50
N HIS A 81 -6.53 0.49 5.55
CA HIS A 81 -6.16 1.50 4.56
C HIS A 81 -4.64 1.57 4.41
N ARG A 82 -3.91 1.69 5.53
CA ARG A 82 -2.44 1.76 5.51
C ARG A 82 -1.79 0.50 4.95
N ILE A 83 -2.25 -0.69 5.32
CA ILE A 83 -1.75 -1.97 4.77
C ILE A 83 -1.93 -1.99 3.26
N MET A 84 -3.13 -1.65 2.79
CA MET A 84 -3.46 -1.68 1.38
C MET A 84 -2.71 -0.59 0.58
N SER A 85 -2.51 0.61 1.13
CA SER A 85 -1.64 1.62 0.51
C SER A 85 -0.20 1.12 0.34
N ILE A 86 0.35 0.41 1.33
CA ILE A 86 1.68 -0.19 1.23
C ILE A 86 1.70 -1.24 0.11
N MET A 87 0.67 -2.08 0.03
CA MET A 87 0.62 -3.18 -0.93
C MET A 87 0.35 -2.74 -2.37
N ILE A 88 -0.46 -1.69 -2.57
CA ILE A 88 -0.69 -1.06 -3.87
C ILE A 88 0.58 -0.33 -4.32
N GLY A 89 1.22 0.44 -3.43
CA GLY A 89 2.48 1.14 -3.72
C GLY A 89 3.67 0.19 -3.93
N ALA A 90 3.67 -0.98 -3.29
CA ALA A 90 4.63 -2.06 -3.55
C ALA A 90 4.34 -2.82 -4.86
N GLY A 91 3.28 -2.44 -5.57
CA GLY A 91 2.75 -3.10 -6.76
C GLY A 91 3.68 -3.11 -7.97
N ASP A 92 4.72 -2.29 -7.99
CA ASP A 92 5.78 -2.28 -9.02
C ASP A 92 7.06 -3.03 -8.58
N SER A 93 7.05 -3.65 -7.40
CA SER A 93 8.28 -4.13 -6.73
C SER A 93 8.50 -5.64 -6.75
N GLU A 94 7.72 -6.43 -7.51
CA GLU A 94 8.09 -7.84 -7.71
C GLU A 94 9.32 -8.04 -8.62
N GLU A 95 9.90 -6.95 -9.17
CA GLU A 95 11.20 -6.99 -9.85
C GLU A 95 12.31 -6.19 -9.15
N ILE A 96 12.11 -5.70 -7.92
CA ILE A 96 13.16 -4.92 -7.25
C ILE A 96 13.35 -5.38 -5.81
N THR A 97 14.11 -6.46 -5.69
CA THR A 97 14.94 -6.75 -4.50
C THR A 97 16.16 -5.79 -4.42
N TYR A 98 16.16 -4.65 -5.13
CA TYR A 98 17.37 -3.83 -5.32
C TYR A 98 17.20 -2.30 -5.32
N VAL A 99 16.30 -1.69 -4.53
CA VAL A 99 16.37 -0.23 -4.30
C VAL A 99 16.07 0.08 -2.85
N ARG A 100 17.00 -0.31 -1.98
CA ARG A 100 17.12 0.25 -0.62
C ARG A 100 18.22 1.31 -0.51
N ARG A 101 18.73 1.82 -1.64
CA ARG A 101 19.65 2.97 -1.70
C ARG A 101 19.39 3.82 -2.95
N GLY A 102 18.61 4.89 -2.80
CA GLY A 102 18.69 6.08 -3.66
C GLY A 102 18.17 5.95 -5.09
N TRP A 103 16.86 5.81 -5.26
CA TRP A 103 16.22 6.09 -6.55
C TRP A 103 15.45 7.41 -6.49
N VAL A 104 15.63 8.23 -7.52
CA VAL A 104 14.92 9.48 -7.75
C VAL A 104 14.11 9.31 -9.05
N PRO A 105 12.82 9.66 -9.08
CA PRO A 105 11.96 9.42 -10.23
C PRO A 105 12.43 10.16 -11.49
N PRO A 106 12.22 9.59 -12.70
CA PRO A 106 12.64 10.17 -13.99
C PRO A 106 12.04 11.56 -14.27
N GLU A 107 10.92 11.90 -13.63
CA GLU A 107 10.30 13.23 -13.66
C GLU A 107 11.20 14.31 -13.05
N ALA A 108 12.05 13.95 -12.07
CA ALA A 108 12.99 14.85 -11.44
C ALA A 108 14.20 15.22 -12.32
N TYR A 109 14.39 14.55 -13.46
CA TYR A 109 15.44 14.85 -14.44
C TYR A 109 15.00 15.85 -15.52
N ARG A 110 13.71 16.17 -15.63
CA ARG A 110 13.21 17.11 -16.66
C ARG A 110 13.23 18.55 -16.14
N GLY A 111 14.42 19.11 -15.89
CA GLY A 111 14.51 20.54 -15.57
C GLY A 111 15.86 21.13 -15.12
N SER A 112 16.95 20.37 -14.99
CA SER A 112 18.18 20.87 -14.34
C SER A 112 19.39 21.10 -15.28
N GLU A 113 19.24 21.07 -16.60
CA GLU A 113 20.40 21.10 -17.52
C GLU A 113 20.42 22.30 -18.50
N LEU A 114 20.11 23.51 -18.03
CA LEU A 114 20.34 24.75 -18.80
C LEU A 114 20.97 25.89 -17.98
N ARG A 115 21.90 25.59 -17.06
CA ARG A 115 22.56 26.67 -16.29
C ARG A 115 24.04 26.51 -15.93
N ARG A 116 24.84 25.71 -16.66
CA ARG A 116 26.30 25.63 -16.42
C ARG A 116 27.20 25.45 -17.65
N GLU A 117 26.96 26.21 -18.72
CA GLU A 117 28.02 26.50 -19.70
C GLU A 117 28.09 28.01 -19.98
N ARG A 118 28.52 28.73 -18.94
CA ARG A 118 29.26 29.98 -19.05
C ARG A 118 30.36 29.88 -18.01
N LEU A 119 31.55 29.45 -18.44
CA LEU A 119 32.88 29.75 -17.91
C LEU A 119 33.88 28.69 -18.41
N ALA A 120 34.29 28.85 -19.67
CA ALA A 120 35.61 28.50 -20.18
C ALA A 120 35.90 29.45 -21.35
#